data_AF-A0A934AJ32-F1
#
_entry.id   AF-A0A934AJ32-F1
#
_cell.length_a   1.000
_cell.length_b   1.000
_cell.length_c   1.000
_cell.angle_alpha   90.00
_cell.angle_beta   90.00
_cell.angle_gamma   90.00
#
_symmetry.space_group_name_H-M   'P 1'
#
loop_
_entity.id
_entity.type
_entity.pdbx_description
1 polymer ?
#
loop_
_entity_poly.entity_id
_entity_poly.type
_entity_poly.pdbx_seq_one_letter_code
_entity_poly.pdbx_strand_id
1 'polypeptide(L)'
;MRSMFAVMALLAFPVLANADRPQRSKDTADAKSYLEAVALTRQEVAAAEKQLKQAKAAERARIQGLKAMKKEELRAVRSRPGIGRREKKVLISFIRQDYRSQIREEKLRFKAETESLRKTVRSGRAALAQERMWLGGGCDGTAWRPFQFRGVGWTSCPLDTPAWWHAVYGRP
;
A
#
# COMPACT_ATOMS: atom_id res chain seq x y z
N MET A 1 -76.75 -35.61 -26.51
CA MET A 1 -76.75 -34.54 -25.49
C MET A 1 -75.78 -34.93 -24.38
N ARG A 2 -74.94 -33.98 -23.92
CA ARG A 2 -73.93 -34.01 -22.84
C ARG A 2 -72.55 -34.60 -23.25
N SER A 3 -71.68 -33.80 -23.89
CA SER A 3 -70.62 -32.92 -23.31
C SER A 3 -69.42 -33.73 -22.78
N MET A 4 -68.28 -33.91 -23.49
CA MET A 4 -67.19 -32.95 -23.83
C MET A 4 -66.61 -32.16 -22.65
N PHE A 5 -65.26 -32.21 -22.55
CA PHE A 5 -64.28 -31.43 -21.76
C PHE A 5 -63.73 -32.00 -20.43
N ALA A 6 -62.41 -32.30 -20.43
CA ALA A 6 -61.37 -31.91 -19.45
C ALA A 6 -60.18 -32.89 -19.61
N VAL A 7 -59.23 -32.65 -20.52
CA VAL A 7 -58.00 -31.83 -20.34
C VAL A 7 -57.08 -32.34 -19.22
N MET A 8 -56.03 -33.05 -19.65
CA MET A 8 -54.64 -33.01 -19.16
C MET A 8 -54.41 -32.67 -17.68
N ALA A 9 -54.08 -33.70 -16.89
CA ALA A 9 -53.39 -33.56 -15.61
C ALA A 9 -52.20 -34.53 -15.54
N LEU A 10 -51.16 -34.24 -16.34
CA LEU A 10 -49.83 -34.85 -16.23
C LEU A 10 -48.81 -33.73 -16.00
N LEU A 11 -48.87 -33.06 -14.85
CA LEU A 11 -47.82 -32.15 -14.37
C LEU A 11 -47.81 -32.12 -12.85
N ALA A 12 -46.97 -32.95 -12.24
CA ALA A 12 -46.36 -32.69 -10.94
C ALA A 12 -45.14 -33.59 -10.74
N PHE A 13 -44.19 -33.56 -11.68
CA PHE A 13 -42.82 -33.95 -11.35
C PHE A 13 -42.25 -32.89 -10.39
N PRO A 14 -41.63 -33.27 -9.26
CA PRO A 14 -41.10 -32.33 -8.29
C PRO A 14 -39.80 -31.72 -8.85
N VAL A 15 -39.92 -30.73 -9.73
CA VAL A 15 -38.79 -29.88 -10.12
C VAL A 15 -38.72 -28.71 -9.15
N LEU A 16 -38.35 -29.02 -7.90
CA LEU A 16 -37.84 -28.04 -6.93
C LEU A 16 -36.57 -28.62 -6.31
N ALA A 17 -35.66 -29.05 -7.16
CA ALA A 17 -34.26 -29.27 -6.81
C ALA A 17 -33.42 -28.19 -7.50
N ASN A 18 -32.82 -27.32 -6.69
CA ASN A 18 -31.74 -26.40 -7.04
C ASN A 18 -32.07 -25.23 -7.99
N ALA A 19 -32.89 -24.28 -7.52
CA ALA A 19 -32.89 -22.91 -8.07
C ALA A 19 -31.92 -21.95 -7.33
N ASP A 20 -30.94 -22.48 -6.59
CA ASP A 20 -30.04 -21.71 -5.70
C ASP A 20 -28.55 -21.75 -6.10
N ARG A 21 -28.22 -22.11 -7.35
CA ARG A 21 -26.83 -22.39 -7.77
C ARG A 21 -26.11 -21.49 -8.79
N PRO A 22 -26.61 -20.34 -9.29
CA PRO A 22 -25.74 -19.44 -10.04
C PRO A 22 -25.01 -18.40 -9.18
N GLN A 23 -25.52 -18.04 -7.98
CA GLN A 23 -24.99 -16.93 -7.19
C GLN A 23 -23.61 -17.23 -6.57
N ARG A 24 -23.46 -18.40 -5.92
CA ARG A 24 -22.20 -18.81 -5.26
C ARG A 24 -20.99 -18.82 -6.18
N SER A 25 -21.16 -19.18 -7.46
CA SER A 25 -20.05 -19.28 -8.41
C SER A 25 -19.49 -17.92 -8.82
N LYS A 26 -20.35 -16.90 -8.98
CA LYS A 26 -19.95 -15.52 -9.28
C LYS A 26 -19.27 -14.87 -8.08
N ASP A 27 -19.87 -14.99 -6.91
CA ASP A 27 -19.31 -14.43 -5.67
C ASP A 27 -17.92 -15.02 -5.34
N THR A 28 -17.69 -16.31 -5.62
CA THR A 28 -16.37 -16.94 -5.45
C THR A 28 -15.35 -16.56 -6.52
N ALA A 29 -15.78 -16.31 -7.76
CA ALA A 29 -14.91 -15.85 -8.83
C ALA A 29 -14.48 -14.39 -8.60
N ASP A 30 -15.39 -13.58 -8.10
CA ASP A 30 -15.15 -12.18 -7.73
C ASP A 30 -14.25 -12.09 -6.48
N ALA A 31 -14.44 -12.98 -5.49
CA ALA A 31 -13.54 -13.06 -4.34
C ALA A 31 -12.12 -13.51 -4.72
N LYS A 32 -11.97 -14.46 -5.66
CA LYS A 32 -10.66 -14.93 -6.13
C LYS A 32 -9.92 -13.84 -6.91
N SER A 33 -10.61 -13.18 -7.85
CA SER A 33 -10.01 -12.07 -8.63
C SER A 33 -9.60 -10.90 -7.74
N TYR A 34 -10.38 -10.62 -6.69
CA TYR A 34 -10.04 -9.63 -5.68
C TYR A 34 -8.78 -9.97 -4.88
N LEU A 35 -8.67 -11.20 -4.37
CA LEU A 35 -7.48 -11.67 -3.65
C LEU A 35 -6.23 -11.65 -4.53
N GLU A 36 -6.36 -11.95 -5.81
CA GLU A 36 -5.29 -11.83 -6.80
C GLU A 36 -4.87 -10.36 -6.99
N ALA A 37 -5.81 -9.41 -7.09
CA ALA A 37 -5.51 -7.99 -7.17
C ALA A 37 -4.82 -7.44 -5.91
N VAL A 38 -5.23 -7.90 -4.72
CA VAL A 38 -4.58 -7.55 -3.44
C VAL A 38 -3.16 -8.12 -3.37
N ALA A 39 -2.96 -9.36 -3.81
CA ALA A 39 -1.64 -9.99 -3.85
C ALA A 39 -0.69 -9.26 -4.80
N LEU A 40 -1.18 -8.85 -5.98
CA LEU A 40 -0.43 -8.06 -6.95
C LEU A 40 -0.04 -6.70 -6.36
N THR A 41 -0.98 -6.00 -5.71
CA THR A 41 -0.71 -4.73 -5.01
C THR A 41 0.37 -4.88 -3.93
N ARG A 42 0.37 -6.00 -3.16
CA ARG A 42 1.42 -6.29 -2.18
C ARG A 42 2.79 -6.45 -2.83
N GLN A 43 2.87 -7.15 -3.96
CA GLN A 43 4.12 -7.35 -4.70
C GLN A 43 4.66 -6.03 -5.25
N GLU A 44 3.79 -5.19 -5.84
CA GLU A 44 4.17 -3.88 -6.37
C GLU A 44 4.70 -2.94 -5.28
N VAL A 45 4.02 -2.87 -4.13
CA VAL A 45 4.48 -2.08 -2.97
C VAL A 45 5.82 -2.60 -2.47
N ALA A 46 5.99 -3.91 -2.33
CA ALA A 46 7.25 -4.51 -1.87
C ALA A 46 8.40 -4.23 -2.84
N ALA A 47 8.16 -4.31 -4.15
CA ALA A 47 9.13 -3.99 -5.18
C ALA A 47 9.52 -2.51 -5.13
N ALA A 48 8.54 -1.60 -5.04
CA ALA A 48 8.77 -0.16 -4.93
C ALA A 48 9.54 0.20 -3.64
N GLU A 49 9.26 -0.46 -2.52
CA GLU A 49 10.00 -0.29 -1.27
C GLU A 49 11.46 -0.76 -1.39
N LYS A 50 11.70 -1.89 -2.07
CA LYS A 50 13.06 -2.39 -2.32
C LYS A 50 13.86 -1.40 -3.19
N GLN A 51 13.26 -0.89 -4.26
CA GLN A 51 13.88 0.13 -5.11
C GLN A 51 14.14 1.42 -4.33
N LEU A 52 13.21 1.87 -3.48
CA LEU A 52 13.40 3.04 -2.63
C LEU A 52 14.58 2.85 -1.65
N LYS A 53 14.73 1.66 -1.06
CA LYS A 53 15.86 1.35 -0.17
C LYS A 53 17.19 1.40 -0.91
N GLN A 54 17.26 0.83 -2.12
CA GLN A 54 18.44 0.88 -2.98
C GLN A 54 18.79 2.31 -3.39
N ALA A 55 17.79 3.09 -3.82
CA ALA A 55 17.99 4.48 -4.20
C ALA A 55 18.48 5.34 -3.03
N LYS A 56 17.95 5.14 -1.81
CA LYS A 56 18.46 5.80 -0.59
C LYS A 56 19.90 5.43 -0.28
N ALA A 57 20.28 4.16 -0.47
CA ALA A 57 21.65 3.72 -0.26
C ALA A 57 22.60 4.38 -1.28
N ALA A 58 22.17 4.47 -2.55
CA ALA A 58 22.91 5.16 -3.60
C ALA A 58 23.08 6.67 -3.32
N GLU A 59 22.01 7.37 -2.91
CA GLU A 59 22.08 8.79 -2.51
C GLU A 59 23.11 9.00 -1.40
N ARG A 60 23.08 8.15 -0.36
CA ARG A 60 24.06 8.21 0.74
C ARG A 60 25.48 7.99 0.25
N ALA A 61 25.70 7.03 -0.65
CA ALA A 61 27.02 6.76 -1.22
C ALA A 61 27.54 7.96 -2.01
N ARG A 62 26.69 8.61 -2.83
CA ARG A 62 27.06 9.83 -3.56
C ARG A 62 27.42 10.98 -2.61
N ILE A 63 26.61 11.23 -1.58
CA ILE A 63 26.89 12.27 -0.56
C ILE A 63 28.21 11.97 0.19
N GLN A 64 28.48 10.70 0.50
CA GLN A 64 29.74 10.30 1.12
C GLN A 64 30.95 10.53 0.19
N GLY A 65 30.80 10.22 -1.11
CA GLY A 65 31.80 10.54 -2.14
C GLY A 65 32.09 12.04 -2.22
N LEU A 66 31.05 12.87 -2.26
CA LEU A 66 31.19 14.33 -2.23
C LEU A 66 31.93 14.80 -0.97
N LYS A 67 31.58 14.25 0.20
CA LYS A 67 32.25 14.57 1.46
C LYS A 67 33.74 14.23 1.42
N ALA A 68 34.10 13.08 0.85
CA ALA A 68 35.48 12.63 0.72
C ALA A 68 36.28 13.58 -0.19
N MET A 69 35.75 13.87 -1.38
CA MET A 69 36.35 14.80 -2.34
C MET A 69 36.57 16.19 -1.74
N LYS A 70 35.54 16.76 -1.09
CA LYS A 70 35.66 18.08 -0.45
C LYS A 70 36.63 18.10 0.72
N LYS A 71 36.80 16.98 1.44
CA LYS A 71 37.82 16.86 2.50
C LYS A 71 39.22 16.92 1.90
N GLU A 72 39.43 16.33 0.73
CA GLU A 72 40.70 16.36 0.01
C GLU A 72 41.01 17.75 -0.55
N GLU A 73 40.04 18.40 -1.20
CA GLU A 73 40.17 19.82 -1.63
C GLU A 73 40.58 20.74 -0.46
N LEU A 74 39.93 20.57 0.70
CA LEU A 74 40.26 21.35 1.90
C LEU A 74 41.67 21.05 2.41
N ARG A 75 42.14 19.81 2.31
CA ARG A 75 43.53 19.45 2.67
C ARG A 75 44.52 20.12 1.71
N ALA A 76 44.25 20.07 0.40
CA ALA A 76 45.08 20.70 -0.62
C ALA A 76 45.20 22.22 -0.43
N VAL A 77 44.08 22.92 -0.13
CA VAL A 77 44.13 24.37 0.14
C VAL A 77 44.95 24.69 1.40
N ARG A 78 44.89 23.84 2.43
CA ARG A 78 45.65 24.04 3.67
C ARG A 78 47.15 23.87 3.45
N SER A 79 47.55 22.82 2.73
CA SER A 79 48.95 22.48 2.47
C SER A 79 49.61 23.35 1.40
N ARG A 80 48.84 24.14 0.63
CA ARG A 80 49.38 24.96 -0.46
C ARG A 80 50.39 26.01 0.05
N PRO A 81 51.67 25.96 -0.39
CA PRO A 81 52.67 26.97 -0.04
C PRO A 81 52.39 28.29 -0.81
N GLY A 82 52.93 29.41 -0.33
CA GLY A 82 52.85 30.71 -1.00
C GLY A 82 51.51 31.46 -0.92
N ILE A 83 50.42 30.83 -0.43
CA ILE A 83 49.12 31.49 -0.27
C ILE A 83 48.97 32.08 1.14
N GLY A 84 48.56 33.35 1.22
CA GLY A 84 48.35 34.06 2.48
C GLY A 84 47.20 33.49 3.32
N ARG A 85 47.23 33.70 4.64
CA ARG A 85 46.19 33.18 5.58
C ARG A 85 44.78 33.68 5.22
N ARG A 86 44.64 34.92 4.73
CA ARG A 86 43.35 35.50 4.33
C ARG A 86 42.78 34.81 3.09
N GLU A 87 43.59 34.61 2.05
CA GLU A 87 43.20 33.91 0.82
C GLU A 87 42.79 32.46 1.10
N LYS A 88 43.54 31.73 1.94
CA LYS A 88 43.16 30.37 2.37
C LYS A 88 41.78 30.34 3.03
N LYS A 89 41.45 31.34 3.88
CA LYS A 89 40.11 31.42 4.51
C LYS A 89 39.02 31.60 3.46
N VAL A 90 39.23 32.47 2.47
CA VAL A 90 38.27 32.70 1.38
C VAL A 90 38.03 31.41 0.60
N LEU A 91 39.09 30.73 0.16
CA LEU A 91 38.99 29.46 -0.57
C LEU A 91 38.27 28.37 0.22
N ILE A 92 38.60 28.23 1.51
CA ILE A 92 37.93 27.26 2.40
C ILE A 92 36.43 27.57 2.52
N SER A 93 36.05 28.84 2.61
CA SER A 93 34.64 29.24 2.66
C SER A 93 33.90 28.90 1.36
N PHE A 94 34.51 29.17 0.21
CA PHE A 94 33.95 28.79 -1.10
C PHE A 94 33.71 27.28 -1.22
N ILE A 95 34.71 26.46 -0.86
CA ILE A 95 34.58 24.99 -0.91
C ILE A 95 33.42 24.50 -0.01
N ARG A 96 33.25 25.12 1.17
CA ARG A 96 32.14 24.78 2.07
C ARG A 96 30.78 25.19 1.50
N GLN A 97 30.70 26.34 0.84
CA GLN A 97 29.47 26.83 0.23
C GLN A 97 29.08 25.95 -0.97
N ASP A 98 30.05 25.62 -1.83
CA ASP A 98 29.87 24.73 -2.97
C ASP A 98 29.39 23.35 -2.52
N TYR A 99 30.03 22.75 -1.50
CA TYR A 99 29.58 21.48 -0.92
C TYR A 99 28.11 21.53 -0.42
N ARG A 100 27.71 22.64 0.21
CA ARG A 100 26.31 22.81 0.66
C ARG A 100 25.34 22.89 -0.51
N SER A 101 25.73 23.57 -1.60
CA SER A 101 24.91 23.62 -2.82
C SER A 101 24.76 22.23 -3.44
N GLN A 102 25.88 21.52 -3.62
CA GLN A 102 25.89 20.18 -4.22
C GLN A 102 25.04 19.17 -3.42
N ILE A 103 25.09 19.21 -2.08
CA ILE A 103 24.21 18.36 -1.26
C ILE A 103 22.73 18.73 -1.47
N ARG A 104 22.41 20.03 -1.54
CA ARG A 104 21.04 20.49 -1.73
C ARG A 104 20.50 20.01 -3.08
N GLU A 105 21.29 20.15 -4.14
CA GLU A 105 20.96 19.68 -5.48
C GLU A 105 20.78 18.16 -5.52
N GLU A 106 21.70 17.40 -4.93
CA GLU A 106 21.61 15.93 -4.92
C GLU A 106 20.35 15.45 -4.19
N LYS A 107 20.01 16.08 -3.06
CA LYS A 107 18.76 15.79 -2.33
C LYS A 107 17.51 16.15 -3.14
N LEU A 108 17.56 17.23 -3.92
CA LEU A 108 16.44 17.62 -4.79
C LEU A 108 16.28 16.62 -5.96
N ARG A 109 17.38 16.20 -6.57
CA ARG A 109 17.39 15.15 -7.60
C ARG A 109 16.81 13.85 -7.06
N PHE A 110 17.28 13.39 -5.90
CA PHE A 110 16.76 12.18 -5.27
C PHE A 110 15.26 12.26 -4.96
N LYS A 111 14.77 13.43 -4.50
CA LYS A 111 13.32 13.63 -4.32
C LYS A 111 12.57 13.49 -5.63
N ALA A 112 13.03 14.14 -6.70
CA ALA A 112 12.39 14.06 -8.01
C ALA A 112 12.40 12.62 -8.57
N GLU A 113 13.54 11.93 -8.52
CA GLU A 113 13.70 10.56 -8.99
C GLU A 113 12.84 9.54 -8.22
N THR A 114 12.62 9.76 -6.92
CA THR A 114 11.87 8.82 -6.06
C THR A 114 10.42 9.22 -5.78
N GLU A 115 9.96 10.36 -6.30
CA GLU A 115 8.60 10.87 -6.09
C GLU A 115 7.54 9.83 -6.51
N SER A 116 7.72 9.21 -7.68
CA SER A 116 6.83 8.18 -8.22
C SER A 116 6.76 6.96 -7.30
N LEU A 117 7.92 6.41 -6.92
CA LEU A 117 8.01 5.26 -6.01
C LEU A 117 7.36 5.56 -4.66
N ARG A 118 7.55 6.77 -4.11
CA ARG A 118 6.92 7.18 -2.86
C ARG A 118 5.39 7.27 -2.98
N LYS A 119 4.88 7.74 -4.13
CA LYS A 119 3.45 7.77 -4.41
C LYS A 119 2.89 6.35 -4.48
N THR A 120 3.52 5.44 -5.23
CA THR A 120 3.13 4.02 -5.33
C THR A 120 3.11 3.34 -3.96
N VAL A 121 4.16 3.54 -3.15
CA VAL A 121 4.19 2.98 -1.79
C VAL A 121 3.10 3.57 -0.90
N ARG A 122 2.84 4.89 -1.00
CA ARG A 122 1.80 5.55 -0.20
C ARG A 122 0.40 5.05 -0.59
N SER A 123 0.07 5.05 -1.88
CA SER A 123 -1.25 4.62 -2.38
C SER A 123 -1.45 3.13 -2.15
N GLY A 124 -0.46 2.29 -2.45
CA GLY A 124 -0.56 0.85 -2.25
C GLY A 124 -0.66 0.46 -0.77
N ARG A 125 0.07 1.13 0.14
CA ARG A 125 -0.14 0.93 1.59
C ARG A 125 -1.52 1.36 2.06
N ALA A 126 -2.06 2.47 1.54
CA ALA A 126 -3.40 2.93 1.87
C ALA A 126 -4.47 1.94 1.38
N ALA A 127 -4.33 1.43 0.15
CA ALA A 127 -5.19 0.39 -0.40
C ALA A 127 -5.14 -0.86 0.50
N LEU A 128 -3.95 -1.38 0.81
CA LEU A 128 -3.79 -2.55 1.69
C LEU A 128 -4.31 -2.33 3.13
N ALA A 129 -4.24 -1.10 3.64
CA ALA A 129 -4.80 -0.76 4.95
C ALA A 129 -6.33 -0.72 4.92
N GLN A 130 -6.92 -0.18 3.85
CA GLN A 130 -8.36 -0.21 3.62
C GLN A 130 -8.84 -1.66 3.50
N GLU A 131 -8.16 -2.49 2.70
CA GLU A 131 -8.43 -3.92 2.59
C GLU A 131 -8.43 -4.65 3.93
N ARG A 132 -7.45 -4.34 4.78
CA ARG A 132 -7.36 -4.94 6.12
C ARG A 132 -8.52 -4.53 7.03
N MET A 133 -9.15 -3.38 6.79
CA MET A 133 -10.36 -2.98 7.51
C MET A 133 -11.61 -3.70 6.99
N TRP A 134 -11.70 -3.98 5.68
CA TRP A 134 -12.85 -4.64 5.04
C TRP A 134 -12.85 -6.17 5.19
N LEU A 135 -11.69 -6.83 5.05
CA LEU A 135 -11.55 -8.29 5.18
C LEU A 135 -11.54 -8.78 6.64
N GLY A 136 -11.99 -7.93 7.56
CA GLY A 136 -11.98 -8.19 8.98
C GLY A 136 -10.62 -7.82 9.60
N GLY A 137 -10.70 -6.95 10.60
CA GLY A 137 -10.25 -7.43 11.90
C GLY A 137 -11.01 -8.73 12.16
N GLY A 138 -10.44 -9.86 11.75
CA GLY A 138 -10.77 -11.14 12.36
C GLY A 138 -10.71 -10.95 13.86
N CYS A 139 -11.53 -11.70 14.60
CA CYS A 139 -11.57 -11.66 16.05
C CYS A 139 -10.27 -12.29 16.65
N ASP A 140 -9.11 -11.88 16.12
CA ASP A 140 -7.75 -12.29 16.44
C ASP A 140 -7.16 -11.22 17.38
N GLY A 141 -7.89 -10.97 18.47
CA GLY A 141 -7.35 -10.45 19.73
C GLY A 141 -6.70 -9.06 19.80
N THR A 142 -6.57 -8.24 18.74
CA THR A 142 -5.71 -7.04 18.82
C THR A 142 -6.21 -5.71 18.25
N ALA A 143 -7.49 -5.54 17.89
CA ALA A 143 -8.01 -4.20 17.59
C ALA A 143 -9.48 -4.03 18.00
N TRP A 144 -9.72 -3.84 19.30
CA TRP A 144 -11.00 -3.36 19.80
C TRP A 144 -11.17 -1.88 19.42
N ARG A 145 -12.08 -1.59 18.50
CA ARG A 145 -12.87 -0.37 18.59
C ARG A 145 -14.33 -0.78 18.73
N PRO A 146 -14.96 -0.54 19.90
CA PRO A 146 -16.39 -0.81 20.03
C PRO A 146 -17.14 0.14 19.12
N PHE A 147 -17.92 -0.42 18.20
CA PHE A 147 -18.93 0.32 17.45
C PHE A 147 -20.25 0.16 18.20
N GLN A 148 -20.82 1.27 18.66
CA GLN A 148 -22.10 1.26 19.38
C GLN A 148 -23.22 1.33 18.34
N PHE A 149 -23.93 0.23 18.10
CA PHE A 149 -25.19 0.27 17.35
C PHE A 149 -26.26 0.94 18.23
N ARG A 150 -26.92 1.99 17.71
CA ARG A 150 -28.01 2.66 18.43
C ARG A 150 -29.16 1.65 18.60
N GLY A 151 -29.43 1.23 19.83
CA GLY A 151 -30.58 0.38 20.19
C GLY A 151 -30.27 -1.09 20.46
N VAL A 152 -29.02 -1.54 20.29
CA VAL A 152 -28.60 -2.91 20.65
C VAL A 152 -27.35 -2.75 21.52
N GLY A 153 -27.39 -3.22 22.76
CA GLY A 153 -26.29 -3.10 23.71
C GLY A 153 -24.95 -3.65 23.16
N TRP A 154 -23.86 -3.41 23.90
CA TRP A 154 -22.50 -3.85 23.56
C TRP A 154 -22.48 -5.32 23.10
N THR A 155 -22.18 -5.57 21.83
CA THR A 155 -22.02 -6.92 21.28
C THR A 155 -20.54 -7.17 21.00
N SER A 156 -19.95 -8.12 21.71
CA SER A 156 -18.68 -8.76 21.36
C SER A 156 -18.92 -9.78 20.22
N CYS A 157 -17.95 -9.96 19.31
CA CYS A 157 -18.01 -10.94 18.21
C CYS A 157 -18.70 -12.25 18.65
N PRO A 158 -19.67 -12.79 17.88
CA PRO A 158 -19.90 -14.22 17.89
C PRO A 158 -18.67 -14.86 17.23
N LEU A 159 -17.92 -15.64 18.01
CA LEU A 159 -17.03 -16.64 17.43
C LEU A 159 -17.89 -17.50 16.50
N ASP A 160 -17.52 -17.59 15.22
CA ASP A 160 -18.17 -18.39 14.16
C ASP A 160 -19.41 -17.81 13.43
N THR A 161 -19.51 -16.50 13.21
CA THR A 161 -20.38 -16.02 12.11
C THR A 161 -19.59 -15.85 10.80
N PRO A 162 -19.82 -16.71 9.79
CA PRO A 162 -19.15 -16.60 8.50
C PRO A 162 -19.56 -15.31 7.77
N ALA A 163 -18.64 -14.77 6.96
CA ALA A 163 -18.75 -13.46 6.30
C ALA A 163 -20.05 -13.23 5.50
N TRP A 164 -20.71 -14.29 5.03
CA TRP A 164 -21.99 -14.19 4.32
C TRP A 164 -23.16 -13.74 5.23
N TRP A 165 -23.04 -13.90 6.55
CA TRP A 165 -24.08 -13.51 7.51
C TRP A 165 -24.28 -11.98 7.56
N HIS A 166 -23.19 -11.21 7.46
CA HIS A 166 -23.25 -9.75 7.40
C HIS A 166 -23.78 -9.23 6.06
N ALA A 167 -23.54 -9.94 4.95
CA ALA A 167 -24.08 -9.58 3.64
C ALA A 167 -25.59 -9.86 3.50
N VAL A 168 -26.12 -10.84 4.24
CA VAL A 168 -27.54 -11.24 4.17
C VAL A 168 -28.42 -10.47 5.16
N TYR A 169 -27.89 -10.12 6.34
CA TYR A 169 -28.70 -9.50 7.42
C TYR A 169 -28.24 -8.10 7.84
N GLY A 170 -27.07 -7.64 7.40
CA GLY A 170 -26.60 -6.27 7.61
C GLY A 170 -27.16 -5.32 6.55
N ARG A 171 -28.33 -4.74 6.80
CA ARG A 171 -28.77 -3.55 6.05
C ARG A 171 -28.11 -2.29 6.61
N PRO A 172 -27.93 -1.22 5.79
CA PRO A 172 -27.11 -0.05 6.09
C PRO A 172 -27.52 0.72 7.36
#